data_AF-A0A8H3EFY3-F1
#
_entry.id   AF-A0A8H3EFY3-F1
#
_cell.length_a   1.000
_cell.length_b   1.000
_cell.length_c   1.000
_cell.angle_alpha   90.00
_cell.angle_beta   90.00
_cell.angle_gamma   90.00
#
_symmetry.space_group_name_H-M   'P 1'
#
loop_
_entity.id
_entity.type
_entity.pdbx_description
1 polymer ?
#
loop_
_entity_poly.entity_id
_entity_poly.type
_entity_poly.pdbx_seq_one_letter_code
_entity_poly.pdbx_strand_id
1 'polypeptide(L)'
;MPSSPASAETIPDAGPPTAPPSSSTQTDPLEAKKTAALEAKIAALDHQIKEIEEKQREIDGRLKTKDPQATVQAHIKLLHDYNEIRDVGQGLMGIIADNRGVRVRDVYQDFDVGEGD
;
A
#
# COMPACT_ATOMS: atom_id res chain seq x y z
N MET A 1 -4.48 43.09 72.43
CA MET A 1 -4.06 44.50 72.61
C MET A 1 -2.68 44.45 73.24
N PRO A 2 -1.62 45.16 72.79
CA PRO A 2 -1.42 46.13 71.69
C PRO A 2 -0.53 45.55 70.56
N SER A 3 -0.60 45.93 69.27
CA SER A 3 -0.27 47.20 68.59
C SER A 3 1.23 47.56 68.59
N SER A 4 1.83 47.51 67.39
CA SER A 4 3.04 48.17 66.83
C SER A 4 3.62 49.38 67.59
N PRO A 5 4.92 49.75 67.46
CA PRO A 5 5.52 50.11 66.15
C PRO A 5 7.06 49.94 66.00
N ALA A 6 7.58 50.00 64.76
CA ALA A 6 8.81 50.72 64.40
C ALA A 6 9.10 50.59 62.89
N SER A 7 8.65 51.57 62.10
CA SER A 7 9.24 51.87 60.80
C SER A 7 10.47 52.74 61.03
N ALA A 8 11.60 52.35 60.45
CA ALA A 8 12.71 53.25 60.16
C ALA A 8 13.27 52.89 58.78
N GLU A 9 12.81 53.67 57.82
CA GLU A 9 13.27 53.85 56.45
C GLU A 9 14.78 54.13 56.38
N THR A 10 15.50 53.48 55.47
CA THR A 10 16.69 54.03 54.80
C THR A 10 16.97 53.26 53.50
N ILE A 11 16.68 53.93 52.37
CA ILE A 11 17.26 53.74 51.02
C ILE A 11 18.31 54.86 50.92
N PRO A 12 19.56 54.69 50.44
CA PRO A 12 19.79 54.47 49.00
C PRO A 12 21.08 53.73 48.58
N ASP A 13 21.03 53.04 47.44
CA ASP A 13 22.13 53.14 46.47
C ASP A 13 21.63 52.86 45.05
N ALA A 14 21.99 53.73 44.13
CA ALA A 14 21.56 53.72 42.73
C ALA A 14 22.74 53.30 41.84
N GLY A 15 22.59 52.21 41.11
CA GLY A 15 23.41 51.82 39.95
C GLY A 15 22.55 51.08 38.92
N PRO A 16 22.59 51.40 37.60
CA PRO A 16 21.53 51.05 36.65
C PRO A 16 21.94 49.84 35.74
N PRO A 17 21.15 49.44 34.72
CA PRO A 17 20.63 48.08 34.53
C PRO A 17 21.36 47.27 33.45
N THR A 18 21.45 45.93 33.53
CA THR A 18 21.68 45.12 32.31
C THR A 18 21.27 43.64 32.41
N ALA A 19 20.37 43.26 31.49
CA ALA A 19 20.19 41.95 30.82
C ALA A 19 19.62 40.72 31.56
N PRO A 20 18.46 40.19 31.11
CA PRO A 20 18.22 38.76 30.93
C PRO A 20 18.49 38.36 29.45
N PRO A 21 18.20 37.13 28.98
CA PRO A 21 18.67 35.79 29.39
C PRO A 21 19.30 35.05 28.18
N SER A 22 20.37 34.24 28.36
CA SER A 22 20.87 33.39 27.26
C SER A 22 21.37 32.04 27.78
N SER A 23 20.44 31.09 27.93
CA SER A 23 20.75 29.66 27.88
C SER A 23 21.17 29.33 26.44
N SER A 24 22.47 29.43 26.17
CA SER A 24 23.06 29.02 24.90
C SER A 24 22.99 27.50 24.77
N THR A 25 21.91 26.98 24.17
CA THR A 25 21.96 25.69 23.48
C THR A 25 22.88 25.89 22.27
N GLN A 26 24.18 25.69 22.47
CA GLN A 26 25.10 25.50 21.35
C GLN A 26 24.77 24.13 20.76
N THR A 27 23.90 24.11 19.74
CA THR A 27 23.79 22.93 18.88
C THR A 27 25.08 22.84 18.09
N ASP A 28 25.87 21.81 18.36
CA ASP A 28 27.07 21.51 17.58
C ASP A 28 26.75 21.58 16.08
N PRO A 29 27.60 22.19 15.24
CA PRO A 29 27.35 22.34 13.80
C PRO A 29 27.20 20.97 13.10
N LEU A 30 27.71 19.91 13.71
CA LEU A 30 27.52 18.53 13.26
C LEU A 30 26.09 18.03 13.51
N GLU A 31 25.48 18.38 14.65
CA GLU A 31 24.10 18.00 14.99
C GLU A 31 23.08 18.82 14.16
N ALA A 32 23.36 20.10 13.91
CA ALA A 32 22.56 20.92 12.99
C ALA A 32 22.60 20.39 11.54
N LYS A 33 23.76 19.88 11.09
CA LYS A 33 23.90 19.28 9.76
C LYS A 33 23.21 17.91 9.65
N LYS A 34 23.26 17.10 10.72
CA LYS A 34 22.54 15.82 10.80
C LYS A 34 21.03 16.01 10.81
N THR A 35 20.53 16.95 11.60
CA THR A 35 19.09 17.27 11.65
C THR A 35 18.58 17.77 10.31
N ALA A 36 19.27 18.71 9.66
CA ALA A 36 18.93 19.16 8.30
C ALA A 36 18.97 18.02 7.26
N ALA A 37 19.94 17.11 7.36
CA ALA A 37 20.01 15.94 6.47
C ALA A 37 18.87 14.94 6.71
N LEU A 38 18.45 14.76 7.96
CA LEU A 38 17.30 13.93 8.32
C LEU A 38 15.99 14.56 7.86
N GLU A 39 15.82 15.86 8.02
CA GLU A 39 14.65 16.61 7.52
C GLU A 39 14.54 16.53 6.00
N ALA A 40 15.66 16.70 5.28
CA ALA A 40 15.69 16.52 3.82
C ALA A 40 15.31 15.09 3.41
N LYS A 41 15.73 14.08 4.18
CA LYS A 41 15.37 12.68 3.93
C LYS A 41 13.89 12.41 4.24
N ILE A 42 13.33 13.00 5.29
CA ILE A 42 11.90 12.92 5.61
C ILE A 42 11.09 13.52 4.47
N ALA A 43 11.44 14.73 4.02
CA ALA A 43 10.75 15.37 2.90
C ALA A 43 10.82 14.55 1.60
N ALA A 44 11.97 13.93 1.32
CA ALA A 44 12.12 13.05 0.16
C ALA A 44 11.27 11.76 0.29
N LEU A 45 11.23 11.15 1.48
CA LEU A 45 10.41 9.96 1.73
C LEU A 45 8.91 10.30 1.69
N ASP A 46 8.48 11.44 2.21
CA ASP A 46 7.09 11.90 2.14
C ASP A 46 6.64 12.12 0.70
N HIS A 47 7.53 12.68 -0.15
CA HIS A 47 7.26 12.80 -1.58
C HIS A 47 7.11 11.42 -2.24
N GLN A 48 7.99 10.47 -1.92
CA GLN A 48 7.90 9.10 -2.46
C GLN A 48 6.63 8.38 -2.01
N ILE A 49 6.21 8.55 -0.74
CA ILE A 49 4.95 7.99 -0.23
C ILE A 49 3.78 8.54 -1.04
N LYS A 50 3.70 9.87 -1.22
CA LYS A 50 2.62 10.49 -2.00
C LYS A 50 2.57 9.99 -3.44
N GLU A 51 3.72 9.90 -4.10
CA GLU A 51 3.82 9.40 -5.47
C GLU A 51 3.37 7.94 -5.59
N ILE A 52 3.77 7.08 -4.64
CA ILE A 52 3.37 5.67 -4.63
C ILE A 52 1.87 5.54 -4.34
N GLU A 53 1.32 6.31 -3.40
CA GLU A 53 -0.11 6.31 -3.10
C GLU A 53 -0.97 6.78 -4.28
N GLU A 54 -0.51 7.79 -5.04
CA GLU A 54 -1.18 8.24 -6.26
C GLU A 54 -1.22 7.15 -7.33
N LYS A 55 -0.08 6.48 -7.57
CA LYS A 55 -0.01 5.33 -8.49
C LYS A 55 -0.90 4.19 -8.03
N GLN A 56 -0.97 3.94 -6.72
CA GLN A 56 -1.81 2.90 -6.15
C GLN A 56 -3.30 3.21 -6.32
N ARG A 57 -3.71 4.47 -6.09
CA ARG A 57 -5.08 4.95 -6.36
C ARG A 57 -5.46 4.82 -7.85
N GLU A 58 -4.53 5.13 -8.76
CA GLU A 58 -4.77 4.97 -10.20
C GLU A 58 -4.98 3.51 -10.58
N ILE A 59 -4.13 2.61 -10.08
CA ILE A 59 -4.22 1.16 -10.34
C ILE A 59 -5.52 0.59 -9.75
N ASP A 60 -5.86 0.96 -8.51
CA ASP A 60 -7.08 0.53 -7.84
C ASP A 60 -8.34 1.03 -8.58
N GLY A 61 -8.31 2.25 -9.13
CA GLY A 61 -9.40 2.79 -9.95
C GLY A 61 -9.59 2.08 -11.29
N ARG A 62 -8.52 1.48 -11.83
CA ARG A 62 -8.55 0.70 -13.08
C ARG A 62 -8.99 -0.75 -12.86
N LEU A 63 -8.95 -1.24 -11.62
CA LEU A 63 -9.38 -2.59 -11.27
C LEU A 63 -10.92 -2.61 -11.10
N LYS A 64 -11.61 -3.37 -11.97
CA LYS A 64 -13.06 -3.61 -11.89
C LYS A 64 -13.49 -4.33 -10.60
N THR A 65 -12.55 -5.05 -9.98
CA THR A 65 -12.76 -5.86 -8.77
C THR A 65 -11.66 -5.55 -7.77
N LYS A 66 -12.06 -5.33 -6.52
CA LYS A 66 -11.20 -4.92 -5.39
C LYS A 66 -10.14 -5.97 -5.00
N ASP A 67 -10.28 -7.20 -5.51
CA ASP A 67 -9.35 -8.29 -5.26
C ASP A 67 -8.86 -8.91 -6.59
N PRO A 68 -7.74 -8.42 -7.15
CA PRO A 68 -7.18 -8.96 -8.37
C PRO A 68 -6.72 -10.42 -8.22
N GLN A 69 -6.34 -10.86 -7.02
CA GLN A 69 -5.94 -12.24 -6.77
C GLN A 69 -7.15 -13.18 -6.86
N ALA A 70 -8.27 -12.80 -6.26
CA ALA A 70 -9.51 -13.57 -6.37
C ALA A 70 -9.98 -13.69 -7.82
N THR A 71 -9.89 -12.63 -8.63
CA THR A 71 -10.27 -12.66 -10.05
C THR A 71 -9.40 -13.61 -10.86
N VAL A 72 -8.07 -13.57 -10.67
CA VAL A 72 -7.15 -14.49 -11.35
C VAL A 72 -7.40 -15.93 -10.92
N GLN A 73 -7.58 -16.19 -9.62
CA GLN A 73 -7.88 -17.53 -9.12
C GLN A 73 -9.21 -18.07 -9.66
N ALA A 74 -10.25 -17.23 -9.73
CA ALA A 74 -11.52 -17.62 -10.32
C ALA A 74 -11.37 -17.98 -11.81
N HIS A 75 -10.57 -17.22 -12.56
CA HIS A 75 -10.32 -17.50 -13.96
C HIS A 75 -9.49 -18.79 -14.17
N ILE A 76 -8.48 -19.02 -13.32
CA ILE A 76 -7.70 -20.28 -13.33
C ILE A 76 -8.62 -21.48 -13.08
N LYS A 77 -9.53 -21.38 -12.11
CA LYS A 77 -10.50 -22.45 -11.83
C LYS A 77 -11.39 -22.71 -13.04
N LEU A 78 -11.97 -21.67 -13.63
CA LEU A 78 -12.84 -21.81 -14.80
C LEU A 78 -12.11 -22.49 -15.98
N LEU A 79 -10.83 -22.16 -16.19
CA LEU A 79 -10.03 -22.77 -17.24
C LEU A 79 -9.74 -24.25 -16.97
N HIS A 80 -9.44 -24.61 -15.72
CA HIS A 80 -9.27 -26.00 -15.34
C HIS A 80 -10.56 -26.80 -15.47
N ASP A 81 -11.69 -26.25 -15.00
CA ASP A 81 -12.99 -26.90 -15.08
C ASP A 81 -13.41 -27.13 -16.55
N TYR A 82 -13.17 -26.14 -17.43
CA TYR A 82 -13.39 -26.27 -18.87
C TYR A 82 -12.50 -27.34 -19.51
N ASN A 83 -11.20 -27.37 -19.18
CA ASN A 83 -10.30 -28.38 -19.72
C ASN A 83 -10.69 -29.79 -19.24
N GLU A 84 -11.06 -29.93 -17.97
CA GLU A 84 -11.49 -31.22 -17.41
C GLU A 84 -12.74 -31.76 -18.11
N ILE A 85 -13.78 -30.93 -18.29
CA ILE A 85 -14.99 -31.38 -19.00
C ILE A 85 -14.71 -31.66 -20.48
N ARG A 86 -13.84 -30.87 -21.12
CA ARG A 86 -13.43 -31.08 -22.51
C ARG A 86 -12.70 -32.41 -22.67
N ASP A 87 -11.75 -32.73 -21.80
CA ASP A 87 -10.95 -33.96 -21.85
C ASP A 87 -11.82 -35.20 -21.61
N VAL A 88 -12.73 -35.14 -20.63
CA VAL A 88 -13.72 -36.21 -20.39
C VAL A 88 -14.63 -36.39 -21.61
N GLY A 89 -15.13 -35.31 -22.19
CA GLY A 89 -15.95 -35.33 -23.40
C GLY A 89 -15.20 -35.95 -24.58
N GLN A 90 -13.95 -35.54 -24.81
CA GLN A 90 -13.06 -36.10 -25.82
C GLN A 90 -12.84 -37.60 -25.65
N GLY A 91 -12.57 -38.05 -24.42
CA GLY A 91 -12.40 -39.47 -24.11
C GLY A 91 -13.67 -40.28 -24.40
N LEU A 92 -14.83 -39.78 -24.00
CA LEU A 92 -16.12 -40.42 -24.29
C LEU A 92 -16.40 -40.50 -25.80
N MET A 93 -16.12 -39.44 -26.56
CA MET A 93 -16.26 -39.44 -28.02
C MET A 93 -15.32 -40.45 -28.68
N GLY A 94 -14.10 -40.62 -28.16
CA GLY A 94 -13.18 -41.68 -28.58
C GLY A 94 -13.78 -43.07 -28.42
N ILE A 95 -14.31 -43.38 -27.23
CA ILE A 95 -14.95 -44.67 -26.94
C ILE A 95 -16.17 -44.91 -27.83
N ILE A 96 -16.98 -43.87 -28.09
CA ILE A 96 -18.15 -43.97 -28.97
C ILE A 96 -17.72 -44.26 -30.41
N ALA A 97 -16.67 -43.60 -30.89
CA ALA A 97 -16.14 -43.81 -32.24
C ALA A 97 -15.60 -45.23 -32.41
N ASP A 98 -14.83 -45.72 -31.43
CA ASP A 98 -14.30 -47.08 -31.42
C ASP A 98 -15.42 -48.13 -31.43
N ASN A 99 -16.46 -47.93 -30.61
CA ASN A 99 -17.62 -48.83 -30.55
C ASN A 99 -18.45 -48.84 -31.85
N ARG A 100 -18.50 -47.71 -32.56
CA ARG A 100 -19.20 -47.58 -33.85
C ARG A 100 -18.33 -47.98 -35.04
N GLY A 101 -17.02 -48.13 -34.87
CA GLY A 101 -16.06 -48.37 -35.95
C GLY A 101 -15.92 -47.20 -36.91
N VAL A 102 -16.26 -45.97 -36.48
CA VAL A 102 -16.18 -44.74 -37.28
C VAL A 102 -15.05 -43.86 -36.76
N ARG A 103 -14.66 -42.82 -37.51
CA ARG A 103 -13.63 -41.89 -37.02
C ARG A 103 -14.23 -40.97 -35.97
N VAL A 104 -13.43 -40.59 -34.99
CA VAL A 104 -13.80 -39.64 -33.94
C VAL A 104 -14.36 -38.34 -34.52
N ARG A 105 -13.82 -37.87 -35.65
CA ARG A 105 -14.32 -36.69 -36.39
C ARG A 105 -15.77 -36.82 -36.86
N ASP A 106 -16.19 -38.01 -37.26
CA ASP A 106 -17.56 -38.27 -37.72
C ASP A 106 -18.52 -38.21 -36.53
N VAL A 107 -18.08 -38.69 -35.36
CA VAL A 107 -18.82 -38.55 -34.09
C VAL A 107 -18.93 -37.08 -33.67
N TYR A 108 -17.87 -36.29 -33.79
CA TYR A 108 -17.93 -34.85 -33.54
C TYR A 108 -18.99 -34.12 -34.38
N GLN A 109 -19.11 -34.51 -35.65
CA GLN A 109 -20.11 -33.96 -36.57
C GLN A 109 -21.53 -34.42 -36.22
N ASP A 110 -21.71 -35.66 -35.77
CA ASP A 110 -23.01 -36.20 -35.31
C ASP A 110 -23.51 -35.49 -34.04
N PHE A 111 -22.61 -35.04 -33.17
CA PHE A 111 -22.93 -34.39 -31.90
C PHE A 111 -22.89 -32.84 -31.96
N ASP A 112 -22.69 -32.27 -33.15
CA ASP A 112 -22.60 -30.82 -33.42
C ASP A 112 -21.56 -30.08 -32.55
N VAL A 113 -20.53 -30.81 -32.08
CA VAL A 113 -19.45 -30.24 -31.26
C VAL A 113 -18.32 -29.85 -32.23
N GLY A 114 -18.32 -28.61 -32.70
CA GLY A 114 -17.23 -28.11 -33.56
C GLY A 114 -15.93 -27.93 -32.77
N GLU A 115 -14.78 -28.28 -33.36
CA GLU A 115 -13.44 -28.14 -32.75
C GLU A 115 -12.97 -26.67 -32.52
N GLY A 116 -13.88 -25.68 -32.58
CA GLY A 116 -13.53 -24.27 -32.78
C GLY A 116 -14.17 -23.24 -31.86
N ASP A 117 -14.72 -23.61 -30.70
CA ASP A 117 -15.15 -22.65 -29.66
C ASP A 117 -14.40 -22.88 -28.33
#